data_AF-A0A354HIA3-F1
#
_entry.id   AF-A0A354HIA3-F1
#
_cell.length_a   1.000
_cell.length_b   1.000
_cell.length_c   1.000
_cell.angle_alpha   90.00
_cell.angle_beta   90.00
_cell.angle_gamma   90.00
#
_symmetry.space_group_name_H-M   'P 1'
#
loop_
_entity.id
_entity.type
_entity.pdbx_description
1 polymer ?
#
loop_
_entity_poly.entity_id
_entity_poly.type
_entity_poly.pdbx_seq_one_letter_code
_entity_poly.pdbx_strand_id
1 'polypeptide(L)'
;EGASKAAALTADCPVINAGDGGHLHPTQTLTDLLTLREEKGRLSDLTVGFCGDLKNGRTVHSLLKALSCFEGNKFILVSTQELKVPTYIKDYISASGKTYEEYSSLEEVMPKLDVLYMTRIQRERFGSPEEYEKQKNVYCLDAKKMKLASPDLIVLHPLPRVDEIAVEVDDDPRALYFKQASYGMYVRMALILCMLDYRLESKPLLSGKVISEVKCTNPRCITHTEAYLPHSFRKNGDVLECEYCDERILI
;
A
#
# COMPACT_ATOMS: atom_id res chain seq x y z
N GLU A 1 2.65 -14.90 -1.40
CA GLU A 1 3.23 -13.73 -0.68
C GLU A 1 4.60 -14.14 -0.15
N GLY A 2 5.60 -13.27 -0.28
CA GLY A 2 6.99 -13.57 0.08
C GLY A 2 7.85 -14.20 -1.00
N ALA A 3 7.33 -14.37 -2.22
CA ALA A 3 8.05 -15.01 -3.33
C ALA A 3 9.33 -14.24 -3.72
N SER A 4 9.27 -12.90 -3.80
CA SER A 4 10.46 -12.09 -4.11
C SER A 4 11.53 -12.20 -3.03
N LYS A 5 11.13 -12.33 -1.76
CA LYS A 5 12.05 -12.54 -0.64
C LYS A 5 12.72 -13.92 -0.75
N ALA A 6 11.95 -14.96 -1.03
CA ALA A 6 12.45 -16.32 -1.25
C ALA A 6 13.45 -16.37 -2.41
N ALA A 7 13.12 -15.76 -3.55
CA ALA A 7 14.03 -15.66 -4.70
C ALA A 7 15.33 -14.93 -4.34
N ALA A 8 15.27 -13.87 -3.53
CA ALA A 8 16.44 -13.12 -3.10
C ALA A 8 17.40 -13.91 -2.19
N LEU A 9 16.94 -14.98 -1.52
CA LEU A 9 17.79 -15.80 -0.64
C LEU A 9 18.83 -16.62 -1.39
N THR A 10 18.58 -16.92 -2.67
CA THR A 10 19.43 -17.80 -3.48
C THR A 10 19.96 -17.13 -4.74
N ALA A 11 19.45 -15.95 -5.10
CA ALA A 11 19.90 -15.23 -6.27
C ALA A 11 21.30 -14.64 -6.08
N ASP A 12 22.16 -14.83 -7.08
CA ASP A 12 23.48 -14.18 -7.18
C ASP A 12 23.40 -12.70 -7.61
N CYS A 13 22.18 -12.18 -7.80
CA CYS A 13 21.91 -10.82 -8.24
C CYS A 13 20.81 -10.16 -7.40
N PRO A 14 20.74 -8.82 -7.37
CA PRO A 14 19.68 -8.10 -6.67
C PRO A 14 18.29 -8.46 -7.22
N VAL A 15 17.34 -8.75 -6.32
CA VAL A 15 15.94 -9.02 -6.67
C VAL A 15 15.07 -7.83 -6.28
N ILE A 16 14.37 -7.25 -7.25
CA ILE A 16 13.43 -6.14 -7.03
C ILE A 16 12.01 -6.70 -7.01
N ASN A 17 11.29 -6.51 -5.89
CA ASN A 17 9.89 -6.90 -5.78
C ASN A 17 8.99 -5.93 -6.57
N ALA A 18 8.45 -6.38 -7.70
CA ALA A 18 7.46 -5.67 -8.50
C ALA A 18 5.99 -5.95 -8.07
N GLY A 19 5.79 -6.70 -6.99
CA GLY A 19 4.51 -7.05 -6.40
C GLY A 19 4.45 -8.55 -6.05
N ASP A 20 4.26 -8.90 -4.78
CA ASP A 20 4.26 -10.30 -4.31
C ASP A 20 2.90 -10.77 -3.76
N GLY A 21 1.90 -10.83 -4.63
CA GLY A 21 0.54 -11.25 -4.26
C GLY A 21 -0.25 -10.12 -3.60
N GLY A 22 -0.91 -10.39 -2.47
CA GLY A 22 -1.65 -9.38 -1.69
C GLY A 22 -0.79 -8.58 -0.71
N HIS A 23 0.52 -8.85 -0.64
CA HIS A 23 1.44 -8.34 0.37
C HIS A 23 2.00 -6.96 0.03
N LEU A 24 3.16 -6.84 -0.62
CA LEU A 24 3.86 -5.56 -0.84
C LEU A 24 3.98 -5.18 -2.32
N HIS A 25 4.16 -3.88 -2.56
CA HIS A 25 4.53 -3.34 -3.87
C HIS A 25 5.50 -2.14 -3.73
N PRO A 26 6.78 -2.36 -3.38
CA PRO A 26 7.68 -1.29 -2.96
C PRO A 26 7.99 -0.28 -4.07
N THR A 27 8.09 -0.71 -5.33
CA THR A 27 8.35 0.21 -6.44
C THR A 27 7.18 1.15 -6.75
N GLN A 28 5.94 0.70 -6.47
CA GLN A 28 4.77 1.59 -6.54
C GLN A 28 4.81 2.60 -5.40
N THR A 29 5.12 2.18 -4.17
CA THR A 29 5.27 3.11 -3.04
C THR A 29 6.35 4.15 -3.29
N LEU A 30 7.49 3.79 -3.89
CA LEU A 30 8.51 4.76 -4.29
C LEU A 30 7.98 5.75 -5.33
N THR A 31 7.14 5.30 -6.25
CA THR A 31 6.48 6.16 -7.25
C THR A 31 5.55 7.15 -6.57
N ASP A 32 4.76 6.68 -5.61
CA ASP A 32 3.82 7.50 -4.86
C ASP A 32 4.57 8.55 -4.02
N LEU A 33 5.62 8.14 -3.31
CA LEU A 33 6.46 9.05 -2.52
C LEU A 33 7.17 10.09 -3.38
N LEU A 34 7.70 9.71 -4.56
CA LEU A 34 8.30 10.67 -5.49
C LEU A 34 7.24 11.68 -5.96
N THR A 35 6.05 11.21 -6.30
CA THR A 35 4.95 12.10 -6.71
C THR A 35 4.59 13.08 -5.60
N LEU A 36 4.44 12.61 -4.35
CA LEU A 36 4.17 13.50 -3.22
C LEU A 36 5.30 14.50 -3.00
N ARG A 37 6.57 14.06 -3.09
CA ARG A 37 7.73 14.93 -2.88
C ARG A 37 7.81 16.04 -3.93
N GLU A 38 7.58 15.73 -5.21
CA GLU A 38 7.63 16.70 -6.30
C GLU A 38 6.44 17.66 -6.28
N GLU A 39 5.22 17.15 -6.01
CA GLU A 39 4.00 17.95 -6.15
C GLU A 39 3.63 18.71 -4.87
N LYS A 40 4.01 18.20 -3.69
CA LYS A 40 3.77 18.87 -2.40
C LYS A 40 5.03 19.52 -1.80
N GLY A 41 6.22 19.20 -2.32
CA GLY A 41 7.50 19.61 -1.74
C GLY A 41 7.86 18.93 -0.41
N ARG A 42 6.96 18.11 0.16
CA ARG A 42 7.09 17.52 1.49
C ARG A 42 6.43 16.14 1.57
N LEU A 43 6.85 15.36 2.58
CA LEU A 43 6.26 14.06 2.93
C LEU A 43 5.73 14.02 4.37
N SER A 44 5.91 15.10 5.12
CA SER A 44 5.48 15.28 6.52
C SER A 44 4.31 16.26 6.61
N ASP A 45 3.56 16.19 7.71
CA ASP A 45 2.41 17.05 8.04
C ASP A 45 1.25 16.98 7.04
N LEU A 46 1.12 15.88 6.30
CA LEU A 46 0.08 15.67 5.29
C LEU A 46 -1.16 15.01 5.90
N THR A 47 -2.35 15.47 5.52
CA THR A 47 -3.60 14.74 5.72
C THR A 47 -3.90 13.92 4.47
N VAL A 48 -3.67 12.60 4.54
CA VAL A 48 -3.76 11.68 3.41
C VAL A 48 -5.01 10.82 3.51
N GLY A 49 -5.90 10.97 2.54
CA GLY A 49 -7.11 10.19 2.39
C GLY A 49 -6.87 8.96 1.51
N PHE A 50 -7.34 7.79 1.94
CA PHE A 50 -7.36 6.57 1.13
C PHE A 50 -8.81 6.15 0.91
N CYS A 51 -9.20 5.92 -0.35
CA CYS A 51 -10.60 5.62 -0.67
C CYS A 51 -10.74 4.43 -1.63
N GLY A 52 -11.61 3.47 -1.27
CA GLY A 52 -11.91 2.30 -2.11
C GLY A 52 -11.73 0.97 -1.36
N ASP A 53 -11.10 -0.01 -2.03
CA ASP A 53 -10.79 -1.32 -1.42
C ASP A 53 -9.50 -1.25 -0.58
N LEU A 54 -9.67 -0.89 0.71
CA LEU A 54 -8.57 -0.75 1.66
C LEU A 54 -8.19 -2.09 2.32
N LYS A 55 -9.07 -3.09 2.28
CA LYS A 55 -8.79 -4.44 2.77
C LYS A 55 -7.74 -5.14 1.94
N ASN A 56 -7.81 -4.97 0.62
CA ASN A 56 -7.03 -5.71 -0.36
C ASN A 56 -5.95 -4.88 -1.07
N GLY A 57 -5.95 -3.56 -0.86
CA GLY A 57 -5.07 -2.62 -1.52
C GLY A 57 -3.62 -2.70 -1.04
N ARG A 58 -2.82 -3.62 -1.59
CA ARG A 58 -1.37 -3.73 -1.27
C ARG A 58 -0.59 -2.42 -1.43
N THR A 59 -0.98 -1.60 -2.40
CA THR A 59 -0.39 -0.27 -2.64
C THR A 59 -0.71 0.69 -1.50
N VAL A 60 -1.96 0.67 -1.01
CA VAL A 60 -2.41 1.42 0.17
C VAL A 60 -1.64 1.00 1.40
N HIS A 61 -1.53 -0.31 1.65
CA HIS A 61 -0.81 -0.83 2.82
C HIS A 61 0.65 -0.43 2.82
N SER A 62 1.31 -0.54 1.66
CA SER A 62 2.72 -0.16 1.48
C SER A 62 2.92 1.35 1.64
N LEU A 63 2.03 2.17 1.07
CA LEU A 63 2.10 3.63 1.16
C LEU A 63 1.79 4.14 2.57
N LEU A 64 0.79 3.57 3.26
CA LEU A 64 0.51 3.87 4.67
C LEU A 64 1.73 3.59 5.55
N LYS A 65 2.34 2.40 5.42
CA LYS A 65 3.54 2.04 6.17
C LYS A 65 4.67 3.05 5.92
N ALA A 66 4.91 3.44 4.66
CA ALA A 66 5.95 4.39 4.32
C ALA A 66 5.67 5.82 4.85
N LEU A 67 4.43 6.31 4.71
CA LEU A 67 4.05 7.64 5.19
C LEU A 67 4.01 7.74 6.72
N SER A 68 3.82 6.61 7.41
CA SER A 68 3.95 6.51 8.87
C SER A 68 5.36 6.81 9.36
N CYS A 69 6.39 6.69 8.52
CA CYS A 69 7.76 7.06 8.85
C CYS A 69 8.02 8.58 8.88
N PHE A 70 7.10 9.40 8.36
CA PHE A 70 7.25 10.86 8.28
C PHE A 70 6.43 11.56 9.34
N GLU A 71 6.97 12.63 9.91
CA GLU A 71 6.37 13.37 11.03
C GLU A 71 5.03 14.04 10.66
N GLY A 72 4.15 14.22 11.66
CA GLY A 72 2.91 15.00 11.50
C GLY A 72 1.81 14.44 10.58
N ASN A 73 2.06 13.36 9.83
CA ASN A 73 1.06 12.79 8.93
C ASN A 73 -0.18 12.25 9.66
N LYS A 74 -1.34 12.47 9.05
CA LYS A 74 -2.65 12.01 9.50
C LYS A 74 -3.34 11.24 8.38
N PHE A 75 -4.06 10.18 8.74
CA PHE A 75 -4.71 9.32 7.76
C PHE A 75 -6.23 9.38 7.86
N ILE A 76 -6.89 9.45 6.71
CA ILE A 76 -8.35 9.36 6.61
C ILE A 76 -8.67 8.15 5.74
N LEU A 77 -9.40 7.19 6.29
CA LEU A 77 -9.69 5.91 5.64
C LEU A 77 -11.17 5.89 5.24
N VAL A 78 -11.44 5.93 3.93
CA VAL A 78 -12.79 5.96 3.36
C VAL A 78 -13.10 4.63 2.67
N SER A 79 -13.95 3.82 3.28
CA SER A 79 -14.32 2.51 2.73
C SER A 79 -15.63 2.01 3.30
N THR A 80 -16.26 1.07 2.59
CA THR A 80 -17.40 0.33 3.13
C THR A 80 -16.94 -0.59 4.27
N GLN A 81 -17.90 -1.09 5.04
CA GLN A 81 -17.62 -1.93 6.21
C GLN A 81 -16.85 -3.20 5.84
N GLU A 82 -17.12 -3.77 4.66
CA GLU A 82 -16.51 -5.00 4.16
C GLU A 82 -15.08 -4.80 3.65
N LEU A 83 -14.72 -3.55 3.30
CA LEU A 83 -13.45 -3.19 2.64
C LEU A 83 -12.53 -2.34 3.53
N LYS A 84 -12.78 -2.32 4.85
CA LYS A 84 -11.95 -1.62 5.83
C LYS A 84 -10.51 -2.10 5.82
N VAL A 85 -9.60 -1.20 6.19
CA VAL A 85 -8.17 -1.54 6.33
C VAL A 85 -8.02 -2.65 7.39
N PRO A 86 -7.16 -3.65 7.18
CA PRO A 86 -6.99 -4.74 8.15
C PRO A 86 -6.43 -4.25 9.49
N THR A 87 -6.75 -4.96 10.58
CA THR A 87 -6.33 -4.59 11.94
C THR A 87 -4.82 -4.41 12.06
N TYR A 88 -4.01 -5.27 11.44
CA TYR A 88 -2.54 -5.18 11.52
C TYR A 88 -1.99 -3.86 10.96
N ILE A 89 -2.66 -3.24 9.99
CA ILE A 89 -2.30 -1.92 9.46
C ILE A 89 -2.69 -0.83 10.46
N LYS A 90 -3.88 -0.92 11.08
CA LYS A 90 -4.31 0.03 12.12
C LYS A 90 -3.37 0.01 13.33
N ASP A 91 -2.92 -1.17 13.72
CA ASP A 91 -1.96 -1.36 14.80
C ASP A 91 -0.61 -0.73 14.43
N TYR A 92 -0.17 -0.89 13.17
CA TYR A 92 1.05 -0.27 12.67
C TYR A 92 0.97 1.27 12.71
N ILE A 93 -0.14 1.85 12.25
CA ILE A 93 -0.37 3.30 12.28
C ILE A 93 -0.28 3.80 13.73
N SER A 94 -0.99 3.14 14.65
CA SER A 94 -0.99 3.50 16.07
C SER A 94 0.39 3.37 16.72
N ALA A 95 1.11 2.28 16.43
CA ALA A 95 2.46 2.04 16.93
C ALA A 95 3.48 3.06 16.40
N SER A 96 3.25 3.61 15.19
CA SER A 96 4.06 4.70 14.62
C SER A 96 3.74 6.09 15.18
N GLY A 97 2.84 6.18 16.16
CA GLY A 97 2.41 7.45 16.77
C GLY A 97 1.57 8.33 15.85
N LYS A 98 0.96 7.75 14.80
CA LYS A 98 0.10 8.46 13.85
C LYS A 98 -1.37 8.25 14.20
N THR A 99 -2.19 9.22 13.81
CA THR A 99 -3.65 9.15 13.99
C THR A 99 -4.32 8.77 12.69
N TYR A 100 -5.42 8.01 12.78
CA TYR A 100 -6.31 7.76 11.66
C TYR A 100 -7.77 7.96 12.06
N GLU A 101 -8.59 8.32 11.08
CA GLU A 101 -10.05 8.41 11.20
C GLU A 101 -10.69 7.56 10.10
N GLU A 102 -11.84 6.94 10.38
CA GLU A 102 -12.59 6.13 9.41
C GLU A 102 -13.90 6.82 9.03
N TYR A 103 -14.19 6.89 7.73
CA TYR A 103 -15.40 7.50 7.18
C TYR A 103 -16.06 6.59 6.15
N SER A 104 -17.36 6.77 5.98
CA SER A 104 -18.15 6.06 4.94
C SER A 104 -18.49 6.94 3.74
N SER A 105 -18.31 8.27 3.82
CA SER A 105 -18.54 9.22 2.73
C SER A 105 -17.24 9.92 2.34
N LEU A 106 -17.01 10.03 1.03
CA LEU A 106 -15.87 10.76 0.50
C LEU A 106 -16.06 12.28 0.64
N GLU A 107 -17.29 12.76 0.43
CA GLU A 107 -17.68 14.17 0.45
C GLU A 107 -17.38 14.85 1.79
N GLU A 108 -17.60 14.15 2.91
CA GLU A 108 -17.35 14.66 4.27
C GLU A 108 -15.87 14.97 4.53
N VAL A 109 -14.98 14.29 3.83
CA VAL A 109 -13.54 14.40 4.06
C VAL A 109 -12.83 15.27 3.03
N MET A 110 -13.39 15.47 1.83
CA MET A 110 -12.78 16.26 0.75
C MET A 110 -12.17 17.60 1.20
N PRO A 111 -12.82 18.42 2.06
CA PRO A 111 -12.25 19.70 2.47
C PRO A 111 -10.99 19.58 3.35
N LYS A 112 -10.75 18.41 3.97
CA LYS A 112 -9.67 18.18 4.93
C LYS A 112 -8.40 17.60 4.29
N LEU A 113 -8.49 17.12 3.05
CA LEU A 113 -7.42 16.32 2.43
C LEU A 113 -6.38 17.19 1.74
N ASP A 114 -5.10 16.87 2.00
CA ASP A 114 -3.98 17.33 1.18
C ASP A 114 -3.78 16.40 -0.02
N VAL A 115 -4.04 15.10 0.18
CA VAL A 115 -3.85 14.04 -0.81
C VAL A 115 -5.05 13.10 -0.74
N LEU A 116 -5.63 12.76 -1.89
CA LEU A 116 -6.63 11.70 -2.02
C LEU A 116 -6.04 10.57 -2.87
N TYR A 117 -5.80 9.42 -2.26
CA TYR A 117 -5.33 8.21 -2.91
C TYR A 117 -6.50 7.26 -3.15
N MET A 118 -7.00 7.24 -4.38
CA MET A 118 -8.12 6.42 -4.80
C MET A 118 -7.64 5.00 -5.15
N THR A 119 -8.48 3.99 -4.90
CA THR A 119 -8.25 2.61 -5.33
C THR A 119 -9.44 1.98 -6.01
N ARG A 120 -9.14 1.13 -6.98
CA ARG A 120 -10.11 0.27 -7.65
C ARG A 120 -10.72 -0.76 -6.70
N ILE A 121 -12.04 -0.95 -6.82
CA ILE A 121 -12.73 -2.12 -6.25
C ILE A 121 -12.48 -3.34 -7.14
N GLN A 122 -11.74 -4.33 -6.62
CA GLN A 122 -11.29 -5.48 -7.41
C GLN A 122 -12.37 -6.56 -7.51
N ARG A 123 -13.13 -6.55 -8.62
CA ARG A 123 -14.19 -7.54 -8.91
C ARG A 123 -13.76 -8.98 -8.68
N GLU A 124 -12.53 -9.31 -9.06
CA GLU A 124 -11.92 -10.64 -8.95
C GLU A 124 -11.73 -11.16 -7.52
N ARG A 125 -11.98 -10.33 -6.50
CA ARG A 125 -11.82 -10.71 -5.08
C ARG A 125 -13.13 -10.97 -4.34
N PHE A 126 -14.28 -10.77 -4.99
CA PHE A 126 -15.59 -11.00 -4.40
C PHE A 126 -16.03 -12.45 -4.60
N GLY A 127 -16.77 -12.99 -3.62
CA GLY A 127 -17.27 -14.37 -3.67
C GLY A 127 -18.41 -14.53 -4.67
N SER A 128 -19.13 -13.45 -4.98
CA SER A 128 -20.16 -13.42 -6.00
C SER A 128 -20.25 -12.07 -6.74
N PRO A 129 -20.82 -12.05 -7.96
CA PRO A 129 -21.10 -10.80 -8.67
C PRO A 129 -22.02 -9.85 -7.90
N GLU A 130 -22.97 -10.35 -7.10
CA GLU A 130 -23.89 -9.50 -6.33
C GLU A 130 -23.16 -8.74 -5.21
N GLU A 131 -22.16 -9.35 -4.57
CA GLU A 131 -21.34 -8.66 -3.57
C GLU A 131 -20.54 -7.53 -4.21
N TYR A 132 -20.01 -7.74 -5.41
CA TYR A 132 -19.30 -6.71 -6.17
C TYR A 132 -20.22 -5.55 -6.57
N GLU A 133 -21.39 -5.83 -7.14
CA GLU A 133 -22.32 -4.78 -7.60
C GLU A 133 -22.86 -3.91 -6.44
N LYS A 134 -22.94 -4.44 -5.21
CA LYS A 134 -23.28 -3.64 -4.02
C LYS A 134 -22.21 -2.62 -3.65
N GLN A 135 -20.97 -2.86 -4.05
CA GLN A 135 -19.78 -2.08 -3.67
C GLN A 135 -19.32 -1.17 -4.81
N LYS A 136 -19.53 -1.60 -6.04
CA LYS A 136 -19.25 -0.86 -7.26
C LYS A 136 -19.97 0.50 -7.25
N ASN A 137 -19.29 1.56 -7.69
CA ASN A 137 -19.77 2.95 -7.71
C ASN A 137 -20.08 3.61 -6.36
N VAL A 138 -19.94 2.92 -5.22
CA VAL A 138 -20.16 3.56 -3.90
C VAL A 138 -19.19 4.73 -3.70
N TYR A 139 -17.95 4.56 -4.16
CA TYR A 139 -16.91 5.59 -4.10
C TYR A 139 -16.49 6.02 -5.51
N CYS A 140 -17.35 6.78 -6.18
CA CYS A 140 -17.02 7.44 -7.44
C CYS A 140 -16.62 8.89 -7.19
N LEU A 141 -15.39 9.26 -7.54
CA LEU A 141 -14.91 10.63 -7.56
C LEU A 141 -15.35 11.32 -8.86
N ASP A 142 -16.16 12.37 -8.74
CA ASP A 142 -16.69 13.16 -9.86
C ASP A 142 -16.36 14.66 -9.70
N ALA A 143 -16.67 15.47 -10.72
CA ALA A 143 -16.38 16.90 -10.68
C ALA A 143 -17.15 17.65 -9.58
N LYS A 144 -18.30 17.14 -9.12
CA LYS A 144 -19.06 17.76 -8.01
C LYS A 144 -18.32 17.57 -6.69
N LYS A 145 -17.80 16.36 -6.42
CA LYS A 145 -16.99 16.07 -5.23
C LYS A 145 -15.66 16.82 -5.26
N MET A 146 -15.03 16.95 -6.43
CA MET A 146 -13.82 17.75 -6.60
C MET A 146 -14.02 19.24 -6.24
N LYS A 147 -15.23 19.79 -6.36
CA LYS A 147 -15.53 21.18 -5.92
C LYS A 147 -15.53 21.35 -4.40
N LEU A 148 -15.69 20.27 -3.64
CA LEU A 148 -15.63 20.28 -2.17
C LEU A 148 -14.18 20.24 -1.65
N ALA A 149 -13.24 19.81 -2.48
CA ALA A 149 -11.85 19.66 -2.10
C ALA A 149 -11.12 21.00 -1.99
N SER A 150 -10.10 21.01 -1.14
CA SER A 150 -9.10 22.08 -1.09
C SER A 150 -8.52 22.35 -2.49
N PRO A 151 -8.23 23.61 -2.85
CA PRO A 151 -7.49 23.93 -4.07
C PRO A 151 -6.10 23.29 -4.14
N ASP A 152 -5.50 22.99 -2.98
CA ASP A 152 -4.18 22.35 -2.88
C ASP A 152 -4.27 20.81 -2.91
N LEU A 153 -5.46 20.21 -2.87
CA LEU A 153 -5.60 18.74 -2.94
C LEU A 153 -4.89 18.20 -4.19
N ILE A 154 -4.21 17.06 -4.08
CA ILE A 154 -3.83 16.25 -5.23
C ILE A 154 -4.52 14.88 -5.18
N VAL A 155 -4.91 14.36 -6.34
CA VAL A 155 -5.55 13.06 -6.50
C VAL A 155 -4.59 12.09 -7.16
N LEU A 156 -4.34 10.97 -6.47
CA LEU A 156 -3.48 9.88 -6.91
C LEU A 156 -4.30 8.61 -7.11
N HIS A 157 -3.84 7.74 -8.01
CA HIS A 157 -4.46 6.45 -8.26
C HIS A 157 -3.40 5.51 -8.87
N PRO A 158 -3.22 4.28 -8.33
CA PRO A 158 -2.17 3.35 -8.80
C PRO A 158 -2.41 2.82 -10.22
N LEU A 159 -3.63 2.98 -10.73
CA LEU A 159 -4.13 2.47 -12.02
C LEU A 159 -4.12 0.94 -12.12
N PRO A 160 -4.84 0.34 -13.09
CA PRO A 160 -5.85 0.98 -13.96
C PRO A 160 -7.09 1.38 -13.15
N ARG A 161 -7.77 2.44 -13.59
CA ARG A 161 -9.10 2.81 -13.08
C ARG A 161 -10.23 2.17 -13.88
N VAL A 162 -11.40 2.01 -13.28
CA VAL A 162 -12.61 1.49 -13.93
C VAL A 162 -13.72 2.53 -13.89
N ASP A 163 -14.29 2.77 -12.72
CA ASP A 163 -15.46 3.63 -12.48
C ASP A 163 -15.33 4.47 -11.21
N GLU A 164 -14.31 4.20 -10.38
CA GLU A 164 -14.01 4.91 -9.15
C GLU A 164 -13.58 6.38 -9.36
N ILE A 165 -13.15 6.76 -10.56
CA ILE A 165 -12.86 8.15 -10.94
C ILE A 165 -13.51 8.43 -12.29
N ALA A 166 -14.43 9.39 -12.33
CA ALA A 166 -15.09 9.82 -13.56
C ALA A 166 -14.09 10.49 -14.53
N VAL A 167 -14.26 10.28 -15.83
CA VAL A 167 -13.36 10.81 -16.88
C VAL A 167 -13.28 12.34 -16.86
N GLU A 168 -14.35 13.02 -16.48
CA GLU A 168 -14.37 14.49 -16.34
C GLU A 168 -13.38 15.03 -15.29
N VAL A 169 -12.88 14.17 -14.38
CA VAL A 169 -11.86 14.55 -13.39
C VAL A 169 -10.47 14.66 -14.03
N ASP A 170 -10.26 14.14 -15.25
CA ASP A 170 -8.97 14.18 -15.96
C ASP A 170 -8.52 15.61 -16.25
N ASP A 171 -9.48 16.49 -16.50
CA ASP A 171 -9.23 17.89 -16.82
C ASP A 171 -8.99 18.76 -15.57
N ASP A 172 -9.17 18.21 -14.36
CA ASP A 172 -8.84 18.91 -13.12
C ASP A 172 -7.32 18.92 -12.91
N PRO A 173 -6.67 20.09 -12.74
CA PRO A 173 -5.21 20.16 -12.57
C PRO A 173 -4.69 19.41 -11.34
N ARG A 174 -5.57 19.07 -10.39
CA ARG A 174 -5.26 18.29 -9.19
C ARG A 174 -5.21 16.79 -9.45
N ALA A 175 -5.70 16.31 -10.60
CA ALA A 175 -5.69 14.91 -10.98
C ALA A 175 -4.31 14.48 -11.52
N LEU A 176 -3.48 13.87 -10.65
CA LEU A 176 -2.08 13.62 -10.96
C LEU A 176 -1.76 12.15 -11.26
N TYR A 177 -2.73 11.26 -11.36
CA TYR A 177 -2.51 9.81 -11.56
C TYR A 177 -1.77 9.46 -12.88
N PHE A 178 -1.88 10.26 -13.94
CA PHE A 178 -1.06 10.07 -15.15
C PHE A 178 0.38 10.58 -14.98
N LYS A 179 0.56 11.69 -14.27
CA LYS A 179 1.88 12.22 -13.91
C LYS A 179 2.62 11.27 -12.96
N GLN A 180 1.90 10.73 -11.96
CA GLN A 180 2.33 9.67 -11.06
C GLN A 180 2.85 8.45 -11.83
N ALA A 181 2.12 7.97 -12.85
CA ALA A 181 2.58 6.87 -13.69
C ALA A 181 3.92 7.18 -14.39
N SER A 182 4.09 8.42 -14.85
CA SER A 182 5.34 8.91 -15.46
C SER A 182 6.49 8.97 -14.45
N TYR A 183 6.23 9.41 -13.21
CA TYR A 183 7.20 9.35 -12.12
C TYR A 183 7.66 7.92 -11.80
N GLY A 184 6.78 6.93 -12.02
CA GLY A 184 7.14 5.53 -11.85
C GLY A 184 8.21 5.04 -12.82
N MET A 185 8.35 5.64 -14.00
CA MET A 185 9.48 5.35 -14.88
C MET A 185 10.80 5.83 -14.25
N TYR A 186 10.85 7.10 -13.84
CA TYR A 186 12.05 7.72 -13.29
C TYR A 186 12.52 7.05 -11.99
N VAL A 187 11.60 6.74 -11.08
CA VAL A 187 11.98 6.11 -9.81
C VAL A 187 12.52 4.70 -10.01
N ARG A 188 12.00 3.96 -11.00
CA ARG A 188 12.48 2.62 -11.34
C ARG A 188 13.83 2.66 -12.04
N MET A 189 14.06 3.65 -12.91
CA MET A 189 15.40 3.92 -13.47
C MET A 189 16.41 4.19 -12.36
N ALA A 190 16.07 5.10 -11.42
CA ALA A 190 16.93 5.41 -10.29
C ALA A 190 17.19 4.18 -9.41
N LEU A 191 16.17 3.39 -9.12
CA LEU A 191 16.32 2.15 -8.34
C LEU A 191 17.27 1.16 -9.02
N ILE A 192 17.11 0.92 -10.33
CA ILE A 192 17.98 0.00 -11.08
C ILE A 192 19.42 0.52 -11.10
N LEU A 193 19.63 1.82 -11.38
CA LEU A 193 20.96 2.43 -11.37
C LEU A 193 21.62 2.32 -10.00
N CYS A 194 20.89 2.62 -8.92
CA CYS A 194 21.37 2.42 -7.57
C CYS A 194 21.77 0.97 -7.33
N MET A 195 20.93 -0.01 -7.68
CA MET A 195 21.26 -1.43 -7.46
C MET A 195 22.47 -1.92 -8.28
N LEU A 196 22.76 -1.30 -9.43
CA LEU A 196 23.93 -1.61 -10.26
C LEU A 196 25.22 -0.94 -9.75
N ASP A 197 25.11 0.28 -9.21
CA ASP A 197 26.26 1.05 -8.72
C ASP A 197 26.65 0.68 -7.28
N TYR A 198 25.68 0.21 -6.49
CA TYR A 198 25.91 -0.07 -5.07
C TYR A 198 26.71 -1.33 -4.83
N ARG A 199 27.87 -1.14 -4.16
CA ARG A 199 28.62 -2.17 -3.42
C ARG A 199 28.17 -2.23 -1.95
N LEU A 200 26.89 -2.48 -1.68
CA LEU A 200 26.43 -2.62 -0.29
C LEU A 200 26.96 -3.91 0.32
N GLU A 201 27.40 -3.85 1.58
CA GLU A 201 27.51 -5.04 2.41
C GLU A 201 26.12 -5.69 2.51
N SER A 202 26.04 -6.97 2.13
CA SER A 202 24.78 -7.71 2.20
C SER A 202 24.37 -7.89 3.66
N LYS A 203 23.34 -7.17 4.10
CA LYS A 203 22.68 -7.51 5.36
C LYS A 203 21.93 -8.85 5.19
N PRO A 204 21.85 -9.67 6.24
CA PRO A 204 21.04 -10.89 6.21
C PRO A 204 19.61 -10.54 5.80
N LEU A 205 19.10 -11.24 4.77
CA LEU A 205 17.72 -11.07 4.33
C LEU A 205 16.73 -11.56 5.40
N LEU A 206 17.07 -12.61 6.13
CA LEU A 206 16.33 -13.09 7.29
C LEU A 206 17.09 -12.70 8.55
N SER A 207 16.38 -12.09 9.48
CA SER A 207 16.91 -11.56 10.75
C SER A 207 16.26 -12.20 11.98
N GLY A 208 15.20 -12.97 11.77
CA GLY A 208 14.44 -13.68 12.77
C GLY A 208 15.09 -14.99 13.20
N LYS A 209 14.32 -15.79 13.93
CA LYS A 209 14.69 -17.14 14.34
C LYS A 209 13.92 -18.16 13.51
N VAL A 210 14.61 -19.21 13.09
CA VAL A 210 13.95 -20.38 12.49
C VAL A 210 13.27 -21.18 13.60
N ILE A 211 11.96 -21.36 13.48
CA ILE A 211 11.14 -22.12 14.45
C ILE A 211 10.38 -23.17 13.64
N SER A 212 10.94 -24.37 13.54
CA SER A 212 10.46 -25.46 12.69
C SER A 212 9.04 -25.93 13.03
N GLU A 213 8.65 -25.81 14.29
CA GLU A 213 7.36 -26.28 14.81
C GLU A 213 6.21 -25.32 14.44
N VAL A 214 6.53 -24.07 14.10
CA VAL A 214 5.55 -23.04 13.78
C VAL A 214 5.39 -22.90 12.28
N LYS A 215 4.16 -23.01 11.82
CA LYS A 215 3.78 -22.73 10.42
C LYS A 215 3.14 -21.36 10.34
N CYS A 216 3.41 -20.65 9.24
CA CYS A 216 2.69 -19.43 8.92
C CYS A 216 1.18 -19.72 8.88
N THR A 217 0.36 -18.82 9.43
CA THR A 217 -1.11 -18.93 9.39
C THR A 217 -1.70 -18.39 8.10
N ASN A 218 -0.95 -17.57 7.35
CA ASN A 218 -1.36 -17.03 6.07
C ASN A 218 -1.26 -18.14 4.99
N PRO A 219 -2.39 -18.64 4.46
CA PRO A 219 -2.40 -19.74 3.50
C PRO A 219 -1.73 -19.39 2.17
N ARG A 220 -1.51 -18.09 1.88
CA ARG A 220 -0.83 -17.61 0.67
C ARG A 220 0.66 -17.37 0.88
N CYS A 221 1.21 -17.63 2.07
CA CYS A 221 2.64 -17.49 2.32
C CYS A 221 3.44 -18.52 1.51
N ILE A 222 4.56 -18.09 0.93
CA ILE A 222 5.46 -18.91 0.12
C ILE A 222 5.96 -20.16 0.85
N THR A 223 6.04 -20.13 2.18
CA THR A 223 6.48 -21.28 3.00
C THR A 223 5.50 -22.47 2.94
N HIS A 224 4.27 -22.28 2.47
CA HIS A 224 3.34 -23.39 2.25
C HIS A 224 3.57 -24.13 0.93
N THR A 225 4.21 -23.49 -0.04
CA THR A 225 4.47 -24.06 -1.37
C THR A 225 5.92 -24.50 -1.54
N GLU A 226 6.87 -23.79 -0.92
CA GLU A 226 8.30 -24.03 -1.05
C GLU A 226 8.88 -24.64 0.23
N ALA A 227 8.91 -25.97 0.31
CA ALA A 227 9.28 -26.71 1.51
C ALA A 227 10.74 -26.56 1.97
N TYR A 228 11.63 -26.05 1.10
CA TYR A 228 13.03 -25.81 1.44
C TYR A 228 13.25 -24.49 2.20
N LEU A 229 12.25 -23.60 2.24
CA LEU A 229 12.39 -22.31 2.88
C LEU A 229 12.40 -22.45 4.41
N PRO A 230 13.34 -21.80 5.11
CA PRO A 230 13.34 -21.81 6.57
C PRO A 230 12.10 -21.07 7.09
N HIS A 231 11.46 -21.67 8.10
CA HIS A 231 10.34 -21.09 8.84
C HIS A 231 10.83 -19.99 9.79
N SER A 232 11.20 -18.83 9.23
CA SER A 232 11.81 -17.72 9.97
C SER A 232 10.79 -16.69 10.45
N PHE A 233 10.90 -16.32 11.73
CA PHE A 233 10.00 -15.39 12.40
C PHE A 233 10.75 -14.35 13.24
N ARG A 234 10.33 -13.09 13.16
CA ARG A 234 10.72 -12.05 14.13
C ARG A 234 9.84 -12.18 15.36
N LYS A 235 10.43 -12.23 16.55
CA LYS A 235 9.67 -12.32 17.82
C LYS A 235 9.54 -10.95 18.45
N ASN A 236 8.31 -10.56 18.80
CA ASN A 236 8.01 -9.37 19.58
C ASN A 236 7.00 -9.73 20.69
N GLY A 237 7.48 -9.89 21.92
CA GLY A 237 6.67 -10.43 23.02
C GLY A 237 6.14 -11.83 22.69
N ASP A 238 4.82 -12.00 22.78
CA ASP A 238 4.09 -13.24 22.49
C ASP A 238 3.59 -13.30 21.03
N VAL A 239 4.15 -12.47 20.16
CA VAL A 239 3.83 -12.45 18.72
C VAL A 239 5.05 -12.85 17.90
N LEU A 240 4.85 -13.82 17.00
CA LEU A 240 5.77 -14.14 15.91
C LEU A 240 5.28 -13.48 14.62
N GLU A 241 6.16 -12.75 13.95
CA GLU A 241 5.90 -12.14 12.65
C GLU A 241 6.70 -12.87 11.56
N CYS A 242 6.01 -13.44 10.58
CA CYS A 242 6.63 -14.19 9.49
C CYS A 242 7.50 -13.27 8.62
N GLU A 243 8.77 -13.63 8.38
CA GLU A 243 9.69 -12.77 7.62
C GLU A 243 9.45 -12.71 6.10
N TYR A 244 8.51 -13.51 5.60
CA TYR A 244 8.15 -13.56 4.18
C TYR A 244 6.90 -12.76 3.84
N CYS A 245 5.89 -12.74 4.72
CA CYS A 245 4.58 -12.12 4.46
C CYS A 245 4.06 -11.22 5.58
N ASP A 246 4.87 -10.96 6.61
CA ASP A 246 4.54 -10.17 7.81
C ASP A 246 3.31 -10.68 8.60
N GLU A 247 2.86 -11.91 8.36
CA GLU A 247 1.76 -12.53 9.10
C GLU A 247 2.12 -12.69 10.60
N ARG A 248 1.20 -12.27 11.47
CA ARG A 248 1.38 -12.30 12.92
C ARG A 248 0.68 -13.51 13.55
N ILE A 249 1.42 -14.26 14.34
CA ILE A 249 0.98 -15.47 15.03
C ILE A 249 1.15 -15.24 16.53
N LEU A 250 0.08 -15.42 17.30
CA LEU A 250 0.14 -15.44 18.77
C LEU A 250 0.65 -16.80 19.24
N ILE A 251 1.63 -16.80 20.14
CA ILE A 251 2.23 -17.99 20.76
C ILE A 251 1.66 -18.22 22.16
#